data_AF-A0A392NBX6-F1
#
_entry.id   AF-A0A392NBX6-F1
#
_cell.length_a   1.000
_cell.length_b   1.000
_cell.length_c   1.000
_cell.angle_alpha   90.00
_cell.angle_beta   90.00
_cell.angle_gamma   90.00
#
_symmetry.space_group_name_H-M   'P 1'
#
loop_
_entity.id
_entity.type
_entity.pdbx_description
1 polymer ?
#
loop_
_entity_poly.entity_id
_entity_poly.type
_entity_poly.pdbx_seq_one_letter_code
_entity_poly.pdbx_strand_id
1 'polypeptide(L)'
;MADEASESPKGTKRGLTSPREASRSPKRKRKEPSSPMDISPEAVNSVSRIFKIGGGLHFEEMKGFDNDVLKPEIEAFPAIVHSMVSSEDTASKTEAATQLKLLVSKGHILPIVLAMESDIIPKLLVFMADNNFPKLQYMSTSIIADITMAKNIELLLEKDVISSMTNILCSDSIKNNTTKEEAVRALGNIAGESEKTRFLVIEEALKSLLNLYLKTPLGPDNVSLNNMIQWTILMLYNGTAP
;
A
#
# COMPACT_ATOMS: atom_id res chain seq x y z
N MET A 1 -14.04 -57.35 -41.36
CA MET A 1 -13.94 -58.78 -41.71
C MET A 1 -13.00 -59.38 -40.68
N ALA A 2 -13.58 -59.85 -39.57
CA ALA A 2 -13.80 -61.28 -39.22
C ALA A 2 -12.56 -61.83 -38.49
N ASP A 3 -12.63 -62.10 -37.17
CA ASP A 3 -13.01 -63.38 -36.51
C ASP A 3 -11.96 -64.48 -36.79
N GLU A 4 -11.30 -65.18 -35.85
CA GLU A 4 -11.73 -66.06 -34.73
C GLU A 4 -10.51 -66.26 -33.78
N ALA A 5 -10.59 -66.27 -32.45
CA ALA A 5 -11.15 -67.25 -31.49
C ALA A 5 -10.29 -68.52 -31.21
N SER A 6 -9.87 -68.67 -29.94
CA SER A 6 -9.73 -69.93 -29.16
C SER A 6 -8.82 -69.67 -27.94
N GLU A 7 -8.99 -70.23 -26.74
CA GLU A 7 -10.09 -70.80 -25.97
C GLU A 7 -9.49 -70.93 -24.55
N SER A 8 -10.27 -70.70 -23.50
CA SER A 8 -9.87 -70.95 -22.10
C SER A 8 -9.99 -72.44 -21.74
N PRO A 9 -9.50 -72.87 -20.56
CA PRO A 9 -10.47 -73.18 -19.51
C PRO A 9 -10.01 -72.96 -18.03
N LYS A 10 -10.89 -72.24 -17.30
CA LYS A 10 -11.54 -72.53 -16.00
C LYS A 10 -10.82 -73.27 -14.84
N GLY A 11 -10.97 -72.66 -13.66
CA GLY A 11 -11.16 -73.30 -12.33
C GLY A 11 -10.12 -72.86 -11.29
N THR A 12 -10.38 -72.53 -10.02
CA THR A 12 -11.53 -72.77 -9.14
C THR A 12 -11.41 -71.91 -7.85
N LYS A 13 -12.52 -71.24 -7.51
CA LYS A 13 -13.11 -70.86 -6.19
C LYS A 13 -12.26 -70.75 -4.89
N ARG A 14 -12.56 -69.67 -4.15
CA ARG A 14 -13.25 -69.55 -2.82
C ARG A 14 -12.47 -68.86 -1.67
N GLY A 15 -13.16 -67.93 -0.98
CA GLY A 15 -12.84 -67.46 0.39
C GLY A 15 -13.07 -65.95 0.62
N LEU A 16 -14.32 -65.47 0.76
CA LEU A 16 -14.91 -64.90 2.00
C LEU A 16 -13.95 -64.19 2.99
N THR A 17 -14.11 -62.87 3.18
CA THR A 17 -14.54 -62.20 4.45
C THR A 17 -14.47 -60.65 4.33
N SER A 18 -15.17 -59.98 5.25
CA SER A 18 -15.75 -58.61 5.28
C SER A 18 -14.76 -57.46 5.61
N PRO A 19 -15.15 -56.16 5.48
CA PRO A 19 -14.26 -54.99 5.36
C PRO A 19 -14.05 -54.20 6.67
N ARG A 20 -12.82 -53.75 6.92
CA ARG A 20 -12.35 -52.80 7.97
C ARG A 20 -10.95 -52.34 7.52
N GLU A 21 -10.50 -51.09 7.50
CA GLU A 21 -10.81 -49.84 8.16
C GLU A 21 -10.39 -48.68 7.24
N ALA A 22 -11.26 -47.69 7.04
CA ALA A 22 -10.85 -46.40 6.49
C ALA A 22 -10.14 -45.61 7.61
N SER A 23 -8.83 -45.36 7.44
CA SER A 23 -8.05 -44.49 8.30
C SER A 23 -8.60 -43.06 8.23
N ARG A 24 -9.42 -42.69 9.21
CA ARG A 24 -9.85 -41.31 9.45
C ARG A 24 -8.67 -40.52 10.02
N SER A 25 -8.10 -39.62 9.23
CA SER A 25 -7.19 -38.59 9.71
C SER A 25 -7.84 -37.77 10.84
N PRO A 26 -7.11 -37.40 11.91
CA PRO A 26 -7.71 -36.67 13.02
C PRO A 26 -8.06 -35.24 12.58
N LYS A 27 -9.35 -34.88 12.69
CA LYS A 27 -9.83 -33.50 12.58
C LYS A 27 -9.11 -32.66 13.63
N ARG A 28 -8.14 -31.84 13.20
CA ARG A 28 -7.59 -30.75 14.02
C ARG A 28 -8.76 -29.83 14.39
N LYS A 29 -9.12 -29.79 15.69
CA LYS A 29 -10.00 -28.75 16.23
C LYS A 29 -9.38 -27.40 15.90
N ARG A 30 -10.09 -26.60 15.10
CA ARG A 30 -9.78 -25.20 14.85
C ARG A 30 -9.78 -24.52 16.23
N LYS A 31 -8.62 -24.05 16.70
CA LYS A 31 -8.59 -23.12 17.84
C LYS A 31 -9.35 -21.88 17.36
N GLU A 32 -10.44 -21.54 18.04
CA GLU A 32 -11.12 -20.27 17.86
C GLU A 32 -10.09 -19.15 18.08
N PRO A 33 -10.10 -18.09 17.26
CA PRO A 33 -9.27 -16.93 17.55
C PRO A 33 -9.67 -16.40 18.93
N SER A 34 -8.67 -16.27 19.80
CA SER A 34 -8.79 -15.54 21.06
C SER A 34 -9.48 -14.20 20.80
N SER A 35 -10.40 -13.82 21.70
CA SER A 35 -11.21 -12.62 21.71
C SER A 35 -10.54 -11.37 21.11
N PRO A 36 -11.31 -10.43 20.54
CA PRO A 36 -10.77 -9.13 20.11
C PRO A 36 -9.91 -8.57 21.24
N MET A 37 -8.67 -8.19 20.92
CA MET A 37 -7.79 -7.52 21.88
C MET A 37 -8.58 -6.37 22.50
N ASP A 38 -8.90 -6.48 23.78
CA ASP A 38 -9.33 -5.35 24.57
C ASP A 38 -8.18 -4.35 24.52
N ILE A 39 -8.36 -3.29 23.73
CA ILE A 39 -7.42 -2.20 23.66
C ILE A 39 -7.45 -1.57 25.06
N SER A 40 -6.40 -1.82 25.84
CA SER A 40 -6.25 -1.26 27.19
C SER A 40 -6.48 0.26 27.13
N PRO A 41 -7.19 0.85 28.10
CA PRO A 41 -7.30 2.31 28.26
C PRO A 41 -5.93 3.02 28.25
N GLU A 42 -4.84 2.32 28.52
CA GLU A 42 -3.47 2.81 28.44
C GLU A 42 -2.99 3.06 27.00
N ALA A 43 -3.46 2.30 26.01
CA ALA A 43 -3.12 2.50 24.59
C ALA A 43 -3.81 3.76 24.04
N VAL A 44 -5.08 3.97 24.38
CA VAL A 44 -5.83 5.21 24.03
C VAL A 44 -5.21 6.42 24.73
N ASN A 45 -4.80 6.27 26.00
CA ASN A 45 -4.07 7.33 26.71
C ASN A 45 -2.65 7.55 26.16
N SER A 46 -2.04 6.57 25.49
CA SER A 46 -0.76 6.74 24.82
C SER A 46 -0.90 7.60 23.57
N VAL A 47 -1.99 7.42 22.79
CA VAL A 47 -2.36 8.32 21.69
C VAL A 47 -2.63 9.73 22.21
N SER A 48 -3.34 9.88 23.34
CA SER A 48 -3.58 11.18 23.99
C SER A 48 -2.31 11.83 24.59
N ARG A 49 -1.30 11.03 24.99
CA ARG A 49 0.02 11.52 25.43
C ARG A 49 0.92 11.91 24.27
N ILE A 50 0.85 11.21 23.14
CA ILE A 50 1.55 11.58 21.90
C ILE A 50 1.15 13.01 21.50
N PHE A 51 -0.14 13.34 21.63
CA PHE A 51 -0.68 14.69 21.48
C PHE A 51 -0.11 15.78 22.42
N LYS A 52 0.57 15.42 23.52
CA LYS A 52 1.08 16.38 24.53
C LYS A 52 2.60 16.52 24.57
N ILE A 53 3.37 15.57 24.04
CA ILE A 53 4.83 15.51 24.26
C ILE A 53 5.63 16.00 23.04
N GLY A 54 5.08 15.96 21.83
CA GLY A 54 5.74 16.48 20.62
C GLY A 54 5.27 17.90 20.28
N GLY A 55 6.02 18.92 20.70
CA GLY A 55 5.77 20.32 20.34
C GLY A 55 5.96 20.58 18.84
N GLY A 56 4.98 20.20 18.01
CA GLY A 56 5.09 20.30 16.56
C GLY A 56 3.82 20.01 15.77
N LEU A 57 2.63 20.37 16.28
CA LEU A 57 1.42 20.65 15.50
C LEU A 57 0.59 21.58 16.39
N HIS A 58 0.35 22.83 15.95
CA HIS A 58 -0.46 23.78 16.72
C HIS A 58 -1.87 23.17 16.86
N PHE A 59 -2.28 22.85 18.09
CA PHE A 59 -3.59 22.31 18.46
C PHE A 59 -4.79 23.16 17.96
N GLU A 60 -4.51 24.35 17.42
CA GLU A 60 -5.46 25.26 16.80
C GLU A 60 -5.91 24.83 15.40
N GLU A 61 -5.10 24.09 14.62
CA GLU A 61 -5.50 23.58 13.29
C GLU A 61 -6.46 22.37 13.36
N MET A 62 -6.66 21.79 14.56
CA MET A 62 -7.63 20.71 14.80
C MET A 62 -9.00 21.20 15.35
N LYS A 63 -9.19 22.51 15.55
CA LYS A 63 -10.48 23.07 15.97
C LYS A 63 -11.44 23.12 14.78
N GLY A 64 -12.17 22.03 14.55
CA GLY A 64 -13.20 21.95 13.52
C GLY A 64 -13.56 20.54 13.06
N PHE A 65 -12.82 19.52 13.50
CA PHE A 65 -13.14 18.13 13.18
C PHE A 65 -14.20 17.59 14.13
N ASP A 66 -15.32 17.16 13.56
CA ASP A 66 -16.33 16.41 14.29
C ASP A 66 -15.75 15.05 14.70
N ASN A 67 -15.54 14.86 16.00
CA ASN A 67 -14.94 13.64 16.55
C ASN A 67 -15.74 12.38 16.18
N ASP A 68 -17.05 12.50 16.00
CA ASP A 68 -17.90 11.36 15.62
C ASP A 68 -17.66 10.89 14.18
N VAL A 69 -17.16 11.78 13.31
CA VAL A 69 -16.81 11.45 11.91
C VAL A 69 -15.44 10.76 11.82
N LEU A 70 -14.47 11.17 12.65
CA LEU A 70 -13.11 10.61 12.65
C LEU A 70 -12.95 9.32 13.47
N LYS A 71 -13.81 9.11 14.47
CA LYS A 71 -13.79 7.95 15.37
C LYS A 71 -13.66 6.59 14.65
N PRO A 72 -14.47 6.26 13.62
CA PRO A 72 -14.32 4.97 12.93
C PRO A 72 -12.97 4.82 12.22
N GLU A 73 -12.34 5.92 11.79
CA GLU A 73 -11.05 5.90 11.09
C GLU A 73 -9.90 5.63 12.05
N ILE A 74 -9.95 6.27 13.23
CA ILE A 74 -8.98 6.07 14.31
C ILE A 74 -9.06 4.62 14.84
N GLU A 75 -10.28 4.10 15.04
CA GLU A 75 -10.49 2.75 15.57
C GLU A 75 -10.04 1.65 14.57
N ALA A 76 -10.22 1.87 13.26
CA ALA A 76 -9.84 0.91 12.23
C ALA A 76 -8.33 0.91 11.92
N PHE A 77 -7.65 2.05 12.07
CA PHE A 77 -6.27 2.24 11.63
C PHE A 77 -5.27 1.20 12.17
N PRO A 78 -5.23 0.88 13.49
CA PRO A 78 -4.28 -0.10 14.02
C PRO A 78 -4.45 -1.50 13.42
N ALA A 79 -5.70 -1.93 13.20
CA ALA A 79 -6.01 -3.23 12.63
C ALA A 79 -5.56 -3.31 11.16
N ILE A 80 -5.75 -2.22 10.41
CA ILE A 80 -5.32 -2.11 9.01
C ILE A 80 -3.79 -2.19 8.92
N VAL A 81 -3.07 -1.39 9.71
CA VAL A 81 -1.59 -1.41 9.74
C VAL A 81 -1.07 -2.80 10.13
N HIS A 82 -1.65 -3.42 11.16
CA HIS A 82 -1.26 -4.77 11.56
C HIS A 82 -1.44 -5.79 10.42
N SER A 83 -2.55 -5.72 9.68
CA SER A 83 -2.79 -6.62 8.54
C SER A 83 -1.74 -6.42 7.42
N MET A 84 -1.35 -5.17 7.14
CA MET A 84 -0.32 -4.87 6.14
C MET A 84 1.07 -5.36 6.56
N VAL A 85 1.43 -5.22 7.84
CA VAL A 85 2.77 -5.54 8.34
C VAL A 85 2.94 -7.03 8.59
N SER A 86 1.97 -7.66 9.27
CA SER A 86 2.09 -9.00 9.84
C SER A 86 1.52 -10.13 8.98
N SER A 87 0.68 -9.84 7.99
CA SER A 87 0.14 -10.88 7.11
C SER A 87 1.24 -11.47 6.23
N GLU A 88 1.15 -12.77 5.91
CA GLU A 88 1.96 -13.38 4.85
C GLU A 88 1.24 -13.36 3.50
N ASP A 89 -0.10 -13.36 3.51
CA ASP A 89 -0.94 -13.39 2.32
C ASP A 89 -1.01 -12.02 1.63
N THR A 90 -0.64 -12.00 0.35
CA THR A 90 -0.68 -10.78 -0.49
C THR A 90 -2.10 -10.27 -0.72
N ALA A 91 -3.11 -11.14 -0.77
CA ALA A 91 -4.50 -10.69 -0.93
C ALA A 91 -4.94 -9.87 0.29
N SER A 92 -4.67 -10.37 1.50
CA SER A 92 -4.93 -9.67 2.76
C SER A 92 -4.16 -8.34 2.87
N LYS A 93 -2.87 -8.31 2.47
CA LYS A 93 -2.08 -7.06 2.40
C LYS A 93 -2.72 -6.03 1.46
N THR A 94 -3.18 -6.50 0.29
CA THR A 94 -3.79 -5.65 -0.73
C THR A 94 -5.13 -5.08 -0.27
N GLU A 95 -5.93 -5.88 0.42
CA GLU A 95 -7.19 -5.43 0.99
C GLU A 95 -6.95 -4.38 2.08
N ALA A 96 -6.02 -4.63 2.99
CA ALA A 96 -5.66 -3.67 4.03
C ALA A 96 -5.09 -2.36 3.44
N ALA A 97 -4.22 -2.43 2.42
CA ALA A 97 -3.73 -1.26 1.70
C ALA A 97 -4.87 -0.48 1.02
N THR A 98 -5.86 -1.18 0.47
CA THR A 98 -7.05 -0.54 -0.13
C THR A 98 -7.87 0.21 0.94
N GLN A 99 -8.03 -0.38 2.13
CA GLN A 99 -8.72 0.29 3.25
C GLN A 99 -7.94 1.51 3.73
N LEU A 100 -6.62 1.40 3.90
CA LEU A 100 -5.78 2.53 4.30
C LEU A 100 -5.85 3.66 3.27
N LYS A 101 -5.76 3.33 1.97
CA LYS A 101 -5.90 4.30 0.88
C LYS A 101 -7.24 5.03 0.94
N LEU A 102 -8.33 4.31 1.20
CA LEU A 102 -9.65 4.93 1.36
C LEU A 102 -9.64 5.91 2.54
N LEU A 103 -9.07 5.53 3.69
CA LEU A 103 -9.00 6.41 4.87
C LEU A 103 -8.24 7.71 4.57
N VAL A 104 -7.04 7.62 3.98
CA VAL A 104 -6.23 8.81 3.69
C VAL A 104 -6.83 9.68 2.57
N SER A 105 -7.61 9.11 1.65
CA SER A 105 -8.21 9.84 0.52
C SER A 105 -9.42 10.71 0.86
N LYS A 106 -9.99 10.57 2.06
CA LYS A 106 -11.20 11.32 2.47
C LYS A 106 -10.95 12.79 2.83
N GLY A 107 -9.72 13.27 2.65
CA GLY A 107 -9.36 14.65 2.93
C GLY A 107 -9.20 14.96 4.42
N HIS A 108 -9.20 13.94 5.29
CA HIS A 108 -8.88 14.08 6.70
C HIS A 108 -7.36 13.99 6.91
N ILE A 109 -6.77 14.96 7.62
CA ILE A 109 -5.32 14.99 7.88
C ILE A 109 -4.88 13.92 8.89
N LEU A 110 -5.79 13.47 9.77
CA LEU A 110 -5.45 12.58 10.87
C LEU A 110 -4.94 11.20 10.42
N PRO A 111 -5.59 10.47 9.47
CA PRO A 111 -5.05 9.23 8.93
C PRO A 111 -3.64 9.38 8.32
N ILE A 112 -3.32 10.54 7.73
CA ILE A 112 -1.99 10.82 7.19
C ILE A 112 -0.96 10.94 8.33
N VAL A 113 -1.29 11.69 9.39
CA VAL A 113 -0.41 11.83 10.57
C VAL A 113 -0.18 10.48 11.24
N LEU A 114 -1.23 9.69 11.45
CA LEU A 114 -1.11 8.34 12.00
C LEU A 114 -0.22 7.44 11.15
N ALA A 115 -0.29 7.56 9.81
CA ALA A 115 0.58 6.83 8.91
C ALA A 115 2.05 7.26 9.05
N MET A 116 2.33 8.56 9.15
CA MET A 116 3.70 9.07 9.34
C MET A 116 4.33 8.59 10.65
N GLU A 117 3.55 8.52 11.73
CA GLU A 117 4.03 8.11 13.05
C GLU A 117 4.11 6.58 13.24
N SER A 118 3.58 5.81 12.29
CA SER A 118 3.60 4.35 12.33
C SER A 118 4.76 3.76 11.50
N ASP A 119 5.04 2.47 11.71
CA ASP A 119 6.04 1.73 10.92
C ASP A 119 5.55 1.34 9.50
N ILE A 120 4.49 1.97 8.99
CA ILE A 120 3.91 1.61 7.71
C ILE A 120 4.75 2.07 6.51
N ILE A 121 5.47 3.19 6.61
CA ILE A 121 6.23 3.77 5.49
C ILE A 121 7.27 2.78 4.93
N PRO A 122 8.20 2.20 5.74
CA PRO A 122 9.14 1.21 5.23
C PRO A 122 8.44 0.02 4.55
N LYS A 123 7.29 -0.40 5.07
CA LYS A 123 6.52 -1.51 4.48
C LYS A 123 5.92 -1.14 3.13
N LEU A 124 5.38 0.08 3.00
CA LEU A 124 4.86 0.61 1.73
C LEU A 124 5.96 0.69 0.67
N LEU A 125 7.18 1.08 1.04
CA LEU A 125 8.32 1.13 0.12
C LEU A 125 8.71 -0.27 -0.39
N VAL A 126 8.70 -1.29 0.49
CA VAL A 126 8.90 -2.68 0.07
C VAL A 126 7.82 -3.12 -0.92
N PHE A 127 6.55 -2.75 -0.67
CA PHE A 127 5.45 -3.05 -1.59
C PHE A 127 5.56 -2.31 -2.93
N MET A 128 6.08 -1.09 -2.92
CA MET A 128 6.36 -0.33 -4.15
C MET A 128 7.42 -1.00 -5.02
N ALA A 129 8.43 -1.62 -4.40
CA ALA A 129 9.51 -2.29 -5.13
C ALA A 129 9.08 -3.63 -5.77
N ASP A 130 7.99 -4.25 -5.31
CA ASP A 130 7.54 -5.56 -5.79
C ASP A 130 6.63 -5.45 -7.04
N ASN A 131 7.24 -5.59 -8.21
CA ASN A 131 6.55 -5.56 -9.50
C ASN A 131 5.60 -6.75 -9.74
N ASN A 132 5.65 -7.80 -8.91
CA ASN A 132 4.78 -8.97 -9.08
C ASN A 132 3.34 -8.70 -8.62
N PHE A 133 3.11 -7.64 -7.85
CA PHE A 133 1.80 -7.30 -7.30
C PHE A 133 1.37 -5.86 -7.67
N PRO A 134 1.01 -5.60 -8.95
CA PRO A 134 0.74 -4.24 -9.44
C PRO A 134 -0.32 -3.48 -8.66
N LYS A 135 -1.35 -4.17 -8.16
CA LYS A 135 -2.40 -3.53 -7.34
C LYS A 135 -1.87 -3.07 -5.98
N LEU A 136 -1.05 -3.89 -5.33
CA LEU A 136 -0.43 -3.54 -4.05
C LEU A 136 0.61 -2.43 -4.22
N GLN A 137 1.39 -2.49 -5.31
CA GLN A 137 2.32 -1.44 -5.71
C GLN A 137 1.59 -0.10 -5.93
N TYR A 138 0.49 -0.09 -6.69
CA TYR A 138 -0.33 1.10 -6.92
C TYR A 138 -0.86 1.68 -5.61
N MET A 139 -1.51 0.86 -4.77
CA MET A 139 -2.06 1.32 -3.49
C MET A 139 -0.96 1.91 -2.60
N SER A 140 0.20 1.26 -2.54
CA SER A 140 1.31 1.71 -1.71
C SER A 140 1.91 3.03 -2.20
N THR A 141 2.09 3.16 -3.52
CA THR A 141 2.56 4.41 -4.15
C THR A 141 1.57 5.55 -3.87
N SER A 142 0.28 5.28 -4.03
CA SER A 142 -0.78 6.27 -3.83
C SER A 142 -0.93 6.70 -2.37
N ILE A 143 -0.75 5.78 -1.40
CA ILE A 143 -0.73 6.12 0.03
C ILE A 143 0.46 7.03 0.35
N ILE A 144 1.67 6.71 -0.12
CA ILE A 144 2.84 7.57 0.10
C ILE A 144 2.61 8.95 -0.54
N ALA A 145 2.04 9.00 -1.74
CA ALA A 145 1.72 10.27 -2.40
C ALA A 145 0.72 11.12 -1.60
N ASP A 146 -0.26 10.52 -0.91
CA ASP A 146 -1.12 11.25 0.04
C ASP A 146 -0.35 11.71 1.29
N ILE A 147 0.55 10.88 1.81
CA ILE A 147 1.37 11.23 2.97
C ILE A 147 2.26 12.44 2.67
N THR A 148 2.81 12.55 1.45
CA THR A 148 3.62 13.71 1.04
C THR A 148 2.85 15.03 1.00
N MET A 149 1.52 15.03 1.10
CA MET A 149 0.72 16.25 1.22
C MET A 149 0.81 16.89 2.62
N ALA A 150 1.31 16.15 3.61
CA ALA A 150 1.54 16.69 4.95
C ALA A 150 2.74 17.66 4.96
N LYS A 151 2.78 18.53 5.99
CA LYS A 151 3.97 19.35 6.31
C LYS A 151 4.99 18.50 7.07
N ASN A 152 6.23 18.99 7.17
CA ASN A 152 7.32 18.36 7.95
C ASN A 152 7.63 16.93 7.47
N ILE A 153 7.92 16.79 6.18
CA ILE A 153 8.18 15.49 5.54
C ILE A 153 9.61 14.98 5.74
N GLU A 154 10.38 15.50 6.71
CA GLU A 154 11.80 15.09 6.91
C GLU A 154 11.93 13.57 7.11
N LEU A 155 10.99 12.97 7.84
CA LEU A 155 10.94 11.52 8.07
C LEU A 155 10.79 10.71 6.77
N LEU A 156 10.16 11.27 5.73
CA LEU A 156 10.06 10.62 4.42
C LEU A 156 11.41 10.65 3.68
N LEU A 157 12.14 11.76 3.81
CA LEU A 157 13.44 11.92 3.16
C LEU A 157 14.47 10.94 3.73
N GLU A 158 14.42 10.66 5.03
CA GLU A 158 15.26 9.66 5.69
C GLU A 158 14.98 8.21 5.25
N LYS A 159 13.86 7.97 4.56
CA LYS A 159 13.40 6.62 4.15
C LYS A 159 13.54 6.39 2.65
N ASP A 160 14.34 7.20 1.93
CA ASP A 160 14.57 7.04 0.48
C ASP A 160 13.29 7.10 -0.38
N VAL A 161 12.31 7.90 0.04
CA VAL A 161 11.04 8.04 -0.71
C VAL A 161 11.27 8.61 -2.12
N ILE A 162 12.16 9.61 -2.28
CA ILE A 162 12.46 10.22 -3.59
C ILE A 162 13.03 9.19 -4.55
N SER A 163 14.06 8.46 -4.12
CA SER A 163 14.65 7.36 -4.88
C SER A 163 13.63 6.26 -5.22
N SER A 164 12.75 5.90 -4.29
CA SER A 164 11.70 4.91 -4.51
C SER A 164 10.68 5.35 -5.57
N MET A 165 10.24 6.62 -5.54
CA MET A 165 9.37 7.18 -6.57
C MET A 165 10.07 7.24 -7.93
N THR A 166 11.34 7.61 -7.95
CA THR A 166 12.16 7.65 -9.16
C THR A 166 12.25 6.27 -9.82
N ASN A 167 12.40 5.20 -9.04
CA ASN A 167 12.39 3.82 -9.54
C ASN A 167 11.07 3.43 -10.22
N ILE A 168 9.92 3.88 -9.67
CA ILE A 168 8.61 3.69 -10.32
C ILE A 168 8.56 4.35 -11.70
N LEU A 169 9.10 5.58 -11.83
CA LEU A 169 9.11 6.29 -13.12
C LEU A 169 9.97 5.57 -14.17
N CYS A 170 11.13 5.05 -13.75
CA CYS A 170 12.08 4.35 -14.61
C CYS A 170 11.63 2.94 -15.00
N SER A 171 10.66 2.35 -14.29
CA SER A 171 10.24 0.98 -14.55
C SER A 171 9.46 0.85 -15.85
N ASP A 172 10.00 0.07 -16.78
CA ASP A 172 9.32 -0.31 -18.03
C ASP A 172 8.32 -1.46 -17.81
N SER A 173 8.39 -2.19 -16.68
CA SER A 173 7.42 -3.24 -16.35
C SER A 173 6.07 -2.67 -15.89
N ILE A 174 6.07 -1.45 -15.36
CA ILE A 174 4.85 -0.73 -14.96
C ILE A 174 4.21 -0.13 -16.22
N LYS A 175 3.25 -0.86 -16.78
CA LYS A 175 2.50 -0.44 -17.98
C LYS A 175 1.34 0.50 -17.70
N ASN A 176 0.87 0.54 -16.45
CA ASN A 176 -0.25 1.38 -16.06
C ASN A 176 0.26 2.75 -15.62
N ASN A 177 -0.18 3.79 -16.33
CA ASN A 177 0.20 5.17 -16.04
C ASN A 177 -0.27 5.65 -14.67
N THR A 178 -1.33 5.09 -14.10
CA THR A 178 -1.85 5.53 -12.79
C THR A 178 -0.82 5.39 -11.66
N THR A 179 -0.02 4.31 -11.63
CA THR A 179 1.06 4.18 -10.64
C THR A 179 2.18 5.21 -10.87
N LYS A 180 2.52 5.49 -12.13
CA LYS A 180 3.52 6.52 -12.47
C LYS A 180 3.01 7.91 -12.12
N GLU A 181 1.74 8.18 -12.35
CA GLU A 181 1.08 9.44 -12.01
C GLU A 181 1.14 9.71 -10.51
N GLU A 182 0.87 8.70 -9.68
CA GLU A 182 1.01 8.81 -8.21
C GLU A 182 2.45 9.09 -7.79
N ALA A 183 3.43 8.45 -8.43
CA ALA A 183 4.84 8.71 -8.14
C ALA A 183 5.27 10.12 -8.56
N VAL A 184 4.81 10.61 -9.71
CA VAL A 184 5.03 11.99 -10.16
C VAL A 184 4.37 12.97 -9.19
N ARG A 185 3.13 12.71 -8.76
CA ARG A 185 2.41 13.53 -7.78
C ARG A 185 3.17 13.64 -6.45
N ALA A 186 3.68 12.52 -5.94
CA ALA A 186 4.48 12.50 -4.72
C ALA A 186 5.74 13.38 -4.86
N LEU A 187 6.46 13.28 -5.97
CA LEU A 187 7.65 14.08 -6.23
C LEU A 187 7.32 15.59 -6.32
N GLY A 188 6.20 15.95 -6.95
CA GLY A 188 5.74 17.33 -7.00
C GLY A 188 5.35 17.90 -5.62
N ASN A 189 4.66 17.11 -4.79
CA ASN A 189 4.35 17.49 -3.40
C ASN A 189 5.63 17.72 -2.60
N ILE A 190 6.60 16.79 -2.67
CA ILE A 190 7.89 16.92 -1.99
C ILE A 190 8.62 18.18 -2.47
N ALA A 191 8.66 18.43 -3.78
CA ALA A 191 9.32 19.61 -4.36
C ALA A 191 8.65 20.94 -3.97
N GLY A 192 7.35 20.92 -3.69
CA GLY A 192 6.59 22.09 -3.25
C GLY A 192 6.69 22.40 -1.76
N GLU A 193 7.31 21.53 -0.95
CA GLU A 193 7.36 21.72 0.50
C GLU A 193 8.36 22.81 0.92
N SER A 194 9.60 22.74 0.44
CA SER A 194 10.64 23.73 0.73
C SER A 194 11.68 23.82 -0.38
N GLU A 195 12.54 24.84 -0.34
CA GLU A 195 13.66 24.96 -1.28
C GLU A 195 14.63 23.77 -1.17
N LYS A 196 14.86 23.28 0.05
CA LYS A 196 15.72 22.14 0.30
C LYS A 196 15.18 20.87 -0.36
N THR A 197 13.89 20.55 -0.15
CA THR A 197 13.29 19.35 -0.74
C THR A 197 13.19 19.44 -2.26
N ARG A 198 12.91 20.64 -2.79
CA ARG A 198 12.95 20.92 -4.22
C ARG A 198 14.30 20.59 -4.84
N PHE A 199 15.39 21.03 -4.21
CA PHE A 199 16.74 20.74 -4.68
C PHE A 199 17.01 19.23 -4.70
N LEU A 200 16.63 18.50 -3.65
CA LEU A 200 16.78 17.03 -3.61
C LEU A 200 16.02 16.32 -4.74
N VAL A 201 14.78 16.73 -5.02
CA VAL A 201 14.01 16.16 -6.13
C VAL A 201 14.65 16.48 -7.48
N ILE A 202 15.22 17.68 -7.65
CA ILE A 202 15.98 18.04 -8.85
C ILE A 202 17.19 17.12 -9.03
N GLU A 203 17.97 16.90 -7.97
CA GLU A 203 19.17 16.06 -8.02
C GLU A 203 18.86 14.59 -8.32
N GLU A 204 17.83 14.03 -7.68
CA GLU A 204 17.55 12.59 -7.79
C GLU A 204 16.59 12.22 -8.94
N ALA A 205 15.58 13.05 -9.22
CA ALA A 205 14.43 12.62 -10.03
C ALA A 205 14.26 13.37 -11.36
N LEU A 206 14.89 14.55 -11.55
CA LEU A 206 14.67 15.39 -12.74
C LEU A 206 14.90 14.62 -14.05
N LYS A 207 16.02 13.89 -14.14
CA LYS A 207 16.35 13.11 -15.34
C LYS A 207 15.27 12.06 -15.66
N SER A 208 14.76 11.39 -14.63
CA SER A 208 13.72 10.37 -14.76
C SER A 208 12.38 10.97 -15.15
N LEU A 209 12.02 12.14 -14.59
CA LEU A 209 10.84 12.92 -14.97
C LEU A 209 10.91 13.38 -16.43
N LEU A 210 12.04 13.93 -16.88
CA LEU A 210 12.23 14.33 -18.28
C LEU A 210 12.17 13.14 -19.24
N ASN A 211 12.78 12.01 -18.86
CA ASN A 211 12.67 10.78 -19.65
C ASN A 211 11.22 10.29 -19.74
N LEU A 212 10.46 10.35 -18.65
CA LEU A 212 9.05 9.99 -18.65
C LEU A 212 8.24 10.92 -19.56
N TYR A 213 8.47 12.24 -19.47
CA TYR A 213 7.84 13.23 -20.34
C TYR A 213 8.09 12.93 -21.83
N LEU A 214 9.35 12.67 -22.20
CA LEU A 214 9.72 12.38 -23.59
C LEU A 214 9.14 11.05 -24.10
N LYS A 215 8.97 10.06 -23.22
CA LYS A 215 8.41 8.75 -23.57
C LYS A 215 6.87 8.73 -23.60
N THR A 216 6.21 9.67 -22.93
CA THR A 216 4.75 9.68 -22.79
C THR A 216 4.12 10.41 -23.98
N PRO A 217 3.38 9.71 -24.87
CA PRO A 217 2.77 10.35 -26.03
C PRO A 217 1.68 11.35 -25.63
N LEU A 218 1.58 12.44 -26.39
CA LEU A 218 0.43 13.33 -26.32
C LEU A 218 -0.79 12.60 -26.89
N GLY A 219 -1.88 12.53 -26.13
CA GLY A 219 -3.10 11.85 -26.55
C GLY A 219 -4.08 11.68 -25.39
N PRO A 220 -5.35 11.34 -25.70
CA PRO A 220 -6.42 11.25 -24.70
C PRO A 220 -6.09 10.26 -23.56
N ASP A 221 -5.37 9.18 -23.88
CA ASP A 221 -5.05 8.12 -22.91
C ASP A 221 -3.98 8.54 -21.88
N ASN A 222 -3.24 9.62 -22.13
CA ASN A 222 -2.13 10.09 -21.28
C ASN A 222 -2.35 11.49 -20.70
N VAL A 223 -3.54 12.09 -20.87
CA VAL A 223 -3.81 13.47 -20.44
C VAL A 223 -3.53 13.66 -18.95
N SER A 224 -4.00 12.73 -18.10
CA SER A 224 -3.81 12.83 -16.64
C SER A 224 -2.32 12.82 -16.26
N LEU A 225 -1.57 11.84 -16.76
CA LEU A 225 -0.13 11.74 -16.50
C LEU A 225 0.63 12.95 -17.05
N ASN A 226 0.33 13.41 -18.27
CA ASN A 226 0.98 14.58 -18.85
C ASN A 226 0.71 15.85 -18.02
N ASN A 227 -0.53 16.06 -17.58
CA ASN A 227 -0.87 17.19 -16.70
C ASN A 227 -0.11 17.10 -15.36
N MET A 228 0.01 15.89 -14.80
CA MET A 228 0.72 15.68 -13.53
C MET A 228 2.24 15.94 -13.67
N ILE A 229 2.84 15.52 -14.79
CA ILE A 229 4.24 15.82 -15.12
C ILE A 229 4.44 17.32 -15.25
N GLN A 230 3.57 18.02 -16.00
CA GLN A 230 3.66 19.47 -16.16
C GLN A 230 3.54 20.20 -14.83
N TRP A 231 2.57 19.82 -14.00
CA TRP A 231 2.41 20.37 -12.65
C TRP A 231 3.66 20.15 -11.78
N THR A 232 4.25 18.96 -11.84
CA THR A 232 5.47 18.64 -11.09
C THR A 232 6.67 19.45 -11.57
N ILE A 233 6.83 19.65 -12.88
CA ILE A 233 7.87 20.53 -13.44
C ILE A 233 7.68 21.97 -12.95
N LEU A 234 6.44 22.46 -12.86
CA LEU A 234 6.15 23.77 -12.28
C LEU A 234 6.53 23.84 -10.79
N MET A 235 6.33 22.77 -10.01
CA MET A 235 6.75 22.72 -8.60
C MET A 235 8.27 22.81 -8.47
N LEU A 236 9.00 22.13 -9.36
CA LEU A 236 10.47 22.19 -9.41
C LEU A 236 11.00 23.57 -9.79
N TYR A 237 10.22 24.37 -10.52
CA TYR A 237 10.63 25.72 -10.94
C TYR A 237 10.20 26.80 -9.94
N ASN A 238 8.95 26.80 -9.49
CA ASN A 238 8.37 27.89 -8.68
C ASN A 238 8.37 27.61 -7.17
N GLY A 239 8.45 26.35 -6.74
CA GLY A 239 8.37 25.97 -5.32
C GLY A 239 6.98 26.08 -4.68
N THR A 240 6.00 26.67 -5.37
CA THR A 240 4.60 26.70 -4.94
C THR A 240 3.69 26.56 -6.16
N ALA A 241 2.53 25.93 -5.98
CA ALA A 241 1.49 25.91 -7.01
C ALA A 241 1.06 27.35 -7.35
N PRO A 242 0.93 27.69 -8.65
CA PRO A 242 0.44 29.01 -9.06
C PRO A 242 -1.02 29.24 -8.64
#